data_AF-A0A2A2Y3Z4-F1
#
_entry.id   AF-A0A2A2Y3Z4-F1
#
_cell.length_a   1.000
_cell.length_b   1.000
_cell.length_c   1.000
_cell.angle_alpha   90.00
_cell.angle_beta   90.00
_cell.angle_gamma   90.00
#
_symmetry.space_group_name_H-M   'P 1'
#
loop_
_entity.id
_entity.type
_entity.pdbx_description
1 polymer ?
#
loop_
_entity_poly.entity_id
_entity_poly.type
_entity_poly.pdbx_seq_one_letter_code
_entity_poly.pdbx_strand_id
1 'polypeptide(L)'
;MADPTDKMENIINLCKRRGFVFPSSDIYGGFNGFFDYGPLGVELKNNIKQAWWQDFVHRRDDIVGLDSSIIHHPTTWKASGHIDNFTDPLVDCKESKMRYRADQLFFAPVRVAGETIGYVSVLEDETMQAKAEEMANELKRKQAKQGALEPLTLKDYTEAKPEEHALIPSPATGKPGSLTPPRSFNMMFQTYVGAMQDASATAYLRPETAQGIFINFKNVVDTGRVKLPFGIAQVGKAFRNEINPRNFIFRSREFEQMEIEYFIAPSADWQTAHQGWIEGCLAWFESIGIPRAKLSLYPHPTEKLAHYSKGTTDIMFEFPFGVQELQGVAARGDFDLTQHSDVSGTKLDWFDEAAKARFIPHVIEPSVGVDRVFLALLTTAYHEDEVEGEKRVVLRLPARVAPFKAAVFPLLKNKPALVERAEALYRRLKKRFNVFYDESGNIGRRYRRQDEIGTPFGITIDFDTIEKDAGVTVRNRDTLEQVRMTEDEVVRFLDEQVNG
;
A
#
# COMPACT_ATOMS: atom_id res chain seq x y z
N MET A 1 14.30 -17.64 14.27
CA MET A 1 13.49 -16.69 13.47
C MET A 1 12.14 -16.60 14.17
N ALA A 2 11.62 -15.41 14.40
CA ALA A 2 10.28 -15.25 14.96
C ALA A 2 9.24 -15.90 14.01
N ASP A 3 8.14 -16.39 14.57
CA ASP A 3 6.96 -16.81 13.79
C ASP A 3 6.52 -15.62 12.88
N PRO A 4 6.19 -15.83 11.59
CA PRO A 4 5.69 -14.77 10.71
C PRO A 4 4.54 -13.95 11.33
N THR A 5 3.70 -14.59 12.14
CA THR A 5 2.59 -13.94 12.87
C THR A 5 3.11 -12.97 13.93
N ASP A 6 4.14 -13.36 14.69
CA ASP A 6 4.84 -12.51 15.67
C ASP A 6 5.47 -11.28 15.00
N LYS A 7 6.02 -11.45 13.79
CA LYS A 7 6.68 -10.34 13.08
C LYS A 7 5.70 -9.21 12.74
N MET A 8 4.51 -9.52 12.26
CA MET A 8 3.52 -8.49 11.92
C MET A 8 3.02 -7.76 13.17
N GLU A 9 2.75 -8.49 14.26
CA GLU A 9 2.35 -7.89 15.52
C GLU A 9 3.44 -6.97 16.10
N ASN A 10 4.71 -7.39 16.03
CA ASN A 10 5.84 -6.57 16.45
C ASN A 10 5.97 -5.27 15.63
N ILE A 11 5.72 -5.32 14.32
CA ILE A 11 5.70 -4.13 13.46
C ILE A 11 4.56 -3.19 13.85
N ILE A 12 3.34 -3.71 14.06
CA ILE A 12 2.18 -2.90 14.48
C ILE A 12 2.46 -2.22 15.82
N ASN A 13 3.02 -2.96 16.78
CA ASN A 13 3.41 -2.45 18.09
C ASN A 13 4.51 -1.37 18.00
N LEU A 14 5.50 -1.57 17.11
CA LEU A 14 6.52 -0.56 16.83
C LEU A 14 5.88 0.71 16.25
N CYS A 15 4.97 0.57 15.28
CA CYS A 15 4.29 1.69 14.64
C CYS A 15 3.54 2.55 15.67
N LYS A 16 2.77 1.92 16.56
CA LYS A 16 2.04 2.62 17.63
C LYS A 16 3.00 3.27 18.63
N ARG A 17 4.04 2.56 19.06
CA ARG A 17 5.00 3.05 20.08
C ARG A 17 5.89 4.20 19.59
N ARG A 18 6.27 4.19 18.31
CA ARG A 18 7.21 5.17 17.74
C ARG A 18 6.54 6.29 16.95
N GLY A 19 5.24 6.20 16.69
CA GLY A 19 4.49 7.25 16.02
C GLY A 19 4.60 7.20 14.50
N PHE A 20 4.55 5.99 13.95
CA PHE A 20 4.36 5.79 12.52
C PHE A 20 2.87 5.82 12.17
N VAL A 21 2.07 4.92 12.75
CA VAL A 21 0.65 4.77 12.39
C VAL A 21 -0.18 4.49 13.64
N PHE A 22 -1.36 5.11 13.70
CA PHE A 22 -2.34 4.95 14.77
C PHE A 22 -3.71 4.55 14.18
N PRO A 23 -4.53 3.81 14.94
CA PRO A 23 -5.96 3.70 14.62
C PRO A 23 -6.59 5.09 14.61
N SER A 24 -7.32 5.45 13.55
CA SER A 24 -8.01 6.73 13.52
C SER A 24 -9.07 6.77 14.62
N SER A 25 -9.20 7.91 15.29
CA SER A 25 -10.14 8.09 16.41
C SER A 25 -9.94 7.09 17.57
N ASP A 26 -8.71 6.68 17.88
CA ASP A 26 -8.39 5.68 18.93
C ASP A 26 -9.08 6.01 20.28
N ILE A 27 -9.11 7.29 20.68
CA ILE A 27 -9.73 7.74 21.93
C ILE A 27 -11.26 7.55 21.98
N TYR A 28 -11.90 7.36 20.82
CA TYR A 28 -13.34 7.08 20.68
C TYR A 28 -13.63 5.59 20.40
N GLY A 29 -12.63 4.72 20.58
CA GLY A 29 -12.75 3.28 20.29
C GLY A 29 -12.26 2.88 18.90
N GLY A 30 -11.66 3.81 18.16
CA GLY A 30 -11.16 3.58 16.81
C GLY A 30 -12.26 3.59 15.73
N PHE A 31 -11.86 3.79 14.48
CA PHE A 31 -12.76 3.65 13.33
C PHE A 31 -12.19 2.65 12.33
N ASN A 32 -12.81 1.48 12.23
CA ASN A 32 -12.26 0.34 11.49
C ASN A 32 -11.98 0.69 10.02
N GLY A 33 -10.79 0.35 9.53
CA GLY A 33 -10.33 0.67 8.18
C GLY A 33 -9.86 2.10 7.96
N PHE A 34 -9.75 2.92 9.01
CA PHE A 34 -9.18 4.27 8.95
C PHE A 34 -7.99 4.40 9.90
N PHE A 35 -6.93 5.05 9.43
CA PHE A 35 -5.66 5.15 10.15
C PHE A 35 -5.06 6.55 10.01
N ASP A 36 -4.37 6.99 11.06
CA ASP A 36 -3.66 8.27 11.10
C ASP A 36 -2.15 8.02 11.07
N TYR A 37 -1.43 8.78 10.23
CA TYR A 37 0.03 8.72 10.14
C TYR A 37 0.66 9.73 11.11
N GLY A 38 1.39 9.24 12.10
CA GLY A 38 2.08 10.07 13.11
C GLY A 38 3.33 10.77 12.56
N PRO A 39 4.12 11.45 13.42
CA PRO A 39 5.27 12.24 12.97
C PRO A 39 6.30 11.48 12.13
N LEU A 40 6.59 10.21 12.44
CA LEU A 40 7.50 9.40 11.61
C LEU A 40 6.81 8.83 10.38
N GLY A 41 5.52 8.52 10.50
CA GLY A 41 4.71 7.96 9.44
C GLY A 41 4.53 8.95 8.30
N VAL A 42 4.22 10.21 8.60
CA VAL A 42 4.06 11.25 7.59
C VAL A 42 5.36 11.50 6.84
N GLU A 43 6.51 11.48 7.53
CA GLU A 43 7.82 11.64 6.89
C GLU A 43 8.15 10.47 5.95
N LEU A 44 7.98 9.22 6.41
CA LEU A 44 8.18 8.05 5.56
C LEU A 44 7.22 8.06 4.36
N LYS A 45 5.94 8.34 4.59
CA LYS A 45 4.91 8.40 3.54
C LYS A 45 5.22 9.48 2.51
N ASN A 46 5.64 10.66 2.94
CA ASN A 46 6.05 11.74 2.05
C ASN A 46 7.32 11.38 1.27
N ASN A 47 8.31 10.77 1.91
CA ASN A 47 9.53 10.36 1.21
C ASN A 47 9.26 9.31 0.14
N ILE A 48 8.35 8.36 0.37
CA ILE A 48 7.90 7.38 -0.63
C ILE A 48 7.31 8.10 -1.84
N LYS A 49 6.34 9.00 -1.61
CA LYS A 49 5.69 9.78 -2.68
C LYS A 49 6.68 10.64 -3.45
N GLN A 50 7.62 11.29 -2.76
CA GLN A 50 8.63 12.13 -3.39
C GLN A 50 9.63 11.32 -4.21
N ALA A 51 10.07 10.15 -3.72
CA ALA A 51 10.94 9.26 -4.48
C ALA A 51 10.26 8.77 -5.76
N TRP A 52 8.97 8.40 -5.67
CA TRP A 52 8.16 8.02 -6.83
C TRP A 52 8.04 9.16 -7.84
N TRP A 53 7.66 10.35 -7.37
CA TRP A 53 7.46 11.51 -8.23
C TRP A 53 8.75 11.97 -8.91
N GLN A 54 9.89 11.93 -8.20
CA GLN A 54 11.19 12.24 -8.79
C GLN A 54 11.56 11.25 -9.90
N ASP A 55 11.36 9.95 -9.71
CA ASP A 55 11.79 8.94 -10.68
C ASP A 55 10.86 8.82 -11.88
N PHE A 56 9.54 8.86 -11.64
CA PHE A 56 8.56 8.67 -12.72
C PHE A 56 8.08 9.97 -13.35
N VAL A 57 8.26 11.13 -12.72
CA VAL A 57 7.83 12.41 -13.30
C VAL A 57 9.03 13.28 -13.63
N HIS A 58 9.86 13.65 -12.65
CA HIS A 58 10.93 14.63 -12.89
C HIS A 58 12.10 14.10 -13.73
N ARG A 59 12.43 12.81 -13.62
CA ARG A 59 13.53 12.16 -14.36
C ARG A 59 13.09 11.63 -15.73
N ARG A 60 11.84 11.84 -16.13
CA ARG A 60 11.27 11.41 -17.40
C ARG A 60 10.83 12.63 -18.22
N ASP A 61 11.13 12.61 -19.51
CA ASP A 61 10.71 13.67 -20.43
C ASP A 61 9.28 13.47 -20.97
N ASP A 62 8.67 12.32 -20.68
CA ASP A 62 7.40 11.87 -21.26
C ASP A 62 6.26 11.75 -20.24
N ILE A 63 6.43 12.25 -19.00
CA ILE A 63 5.38 12.21 -17.97
C ILE A 63 5.11 13.61 -17.42
N VAL A 64 3.84 13.98 -17.31
CA VAL A 64 3.39 15.24 -16.70
C VAL A 64 2.54 14.98 -15.46
N GLY A 65 2.48 15.93 -14.53
CA GLY A 65 1.71 15.80 -13.29
C GLY A 65 0.29 16.36 -13.38
N LEU A 66 -0.63 15.77 -12.61
CA LEU A 66 -1.99 16.26 -12.37
C LEU A 66 -2.36 16.11 -10.88
N ASP A 67 -3.22 17.00 -10.39
CA ASP A 67 -3.93 16.85 -9.11
C ASP A 67 -5.41 17.20 -9.30
N SER A 68 -6.25 16.16 -9.36
CA SER A 68 -7.69 16.24 -9.55
C SER A 68 -8.44 16.20 -8.23
N SER A 69 -9.65 16.75 -8.21
CA SER A 69 -10.53 16.67 -7.05
C SER A 69 -10.86 15.22 -6.65
N ILE A 70 -11.23 15.01 -5.39
CA ILE A 70 -11.74 13.72 -4.89
C ILE A 70 -13.19 13.50 -5.34
N ILE A 71 -13.97 14.57 -5.37
CA ILE A 71 -15.36 14.55 -5.80
C ILE A 71 -15.42 14.92 -7.27
N HIS A 72 -16.04 14.04 -8.07
CA HIS A 72 -16.33 14.27 -9.48
C HIS A 72 -17.84 14.20 -9.73
N HIS A 73 -18.27 14.72 -10.88
CA HIS A 73 -19.65 14.59 -11.32
C HIS A 73 -20.05 13.11 -11.39
N PRO A 74 -21.24 12.68 -10.92
CA PRO A 74 -21.65 11.27 -10.87
C PRO A 74 -21.56 10.53 -12.21
N THR A 75 -21.81 11.24 -13.30
CA THR A 75 -21.69 10.71 -14.67
C THR A 75 -20.28 10.19 -14.97
N THR A 76 -19.24 10.71 -14.32
CA THR A 76 -17.86 10.19 -14.43
C THR A 76 -17.79 8.73 -14.02
N TRP A 77 -18.44 8.38 -12.91
CA TRP A 77 -18.47 7.03 -12.35
C TRP A 77 -19.46 6.11 -13.08
N LYS A 78 -20.48 6.71 -13.72
CA LYS A 78 -21.36 5.98 -14.62
C LYS A 78 -20.65 5.59 -15.92
N ALA A 79 -19.93 6.54 -16.52
CA ALA A 79 -19.18 6.33 -17.76
C ALA A 79 -18.10 5.25 -17.60
N SER A 80 -17.34 5.30 -16.51
CA SER A 80 -16.33 4.29 -16.19
C SER A 80 -16.90 2.96 -15.67
N GLY A 81 -18.23 2.84 -15.52
CA GLY A 81 -18.89 1.62 -15.07
C GLY A 81 -18.81 1.35 -13.56
N HIS A 82 -18.20 2.23 -12.77
CA HIS A 82 -18.04 2.05 -11.32
C HIS A 82 -19.39 2.01 -10.57
N ILE A 83 -20.38 2.79 -10.98
CA ILE A 83 -21.70 2.78 -10.33
C ILE A 83 -22.36 1.40 -10.48
N ASP A 84 -22.19 0.75 -11.62
CA ASP A 84 -22.89 -0.49 -11.94
C ASP A 84 -22.10 -1.74 -11.53
N ASN A 85 -20.77 -1.69 -11.63
CA ASN A 85 -19.91 -2.88 -11.55
C ASN A 85 -18.92 -2.87 -10.37
N PHE A 86 -18.75 -1.76 -9.65
CA PHE A 86 -17.81 -1.68 -8.51
C PHE A 86 -18.45 -2.23 -7.24
N THR A 87 -18.79 -3.52 -7.27
CA THR A 87 -19.52 -4.20 -6.19
C THR A 87 -18.81 -5.44 -5.69
N ASP A 88 -18.83 -5.65 -4.38
CA ASP A 88 -18.45 -6.92 -3.77
C ASP A 88 -19.70 -7.74 -3.39
N PRO A 89 -19.62 -9.08 -3.41
CA PRO A 89 -20.70 -9.92 -2.92
C PRO A 89 -20.69 -9.91 -1.38
N LEU A 90 -21.72 -9.32 -0.78
CA LEU A 90 -21.87 -9.15 0.66
C LEU A 90 -22.82 -10.18 1.27
N VAL A 91 -22.44 -10.72 2.42
CA VAL A 91 -23.26 -11.58 3.28
C VAL A 91 -23.30 -10.99 4.69
N ASP A 92 -24.49 -10.91 5.28
CA ASP A 92 -24.70 -10.43 6.64
C ASP A 92 -25.00 -11.62 7.58
N CYS A 93 -24.38 -11.68 8.76
CA CYS A 93 -24.82 -12.56 9.82
C CYS A 93 -25.92 -11.86 10.64
N LYS A 94 -27.13 -12.41 10.62
CA LYS A 94 -28.31 -11.85 11.30
C LYS A 94 -28.16 -11.76 12.81
N GLU A 95 -27.29 -12.59 13.40
CA GLU A 95 -27.08 -12.66 14.85
C GLU A 95 -25.95 -11.75 15.31
N SER A 96 -24.74 -11.95 14.81
CA SER A 96 -23.57 -11.15 15.20
C SER A 96 -23.56 -9.75 14.59
N LYS A 97 -24.39 -9.50 13.57
CA LYS A 97 -24.37 -8.28 12.73
C LYS A 97 -23.06 -8.07 11.98
N MET A 98 -22.17 -9.04 12.01
CA MET A 98 -20.93 -9.04 11.22
C MET A 98 -21.25 -9.21 9.74
N ARG A 99 -20.43 -8.57 8.93
CA ARG A 99 -20.50 -8.58 7.47
C ARG A 99 -19.33 -9.38 6.93
N TYR A 100 -19.56 -10.11 5.86
CA TYR A 100 -18.54 -10.91 5.19
C TYR A 100 -18.61 -10.69 3.69
N ARG A 101 -17.43 -10.71 3.06
CA ARG A 101 -17.32 -10.92 1.62
C ARG A 101 -17.62 -12.38 1.33
N ALA A 102 -18.62 -12.64 0.49
CA ALA A 102 -19.07 -13.99 0.17
C ALA A 102 -18.01 -14.79 -0.58
N ASP A 103 -17.24 -14.13 -1.44
CA ASP A 103 -16.11 -14.70 -2.18
C ASP A 103 -14.87 -14.95 -1.30
N GLN A 104 -14.86 -14.45 -0.06
CA GLN A 104 -13.82 -14.69 0.95
C GLN A 104 -14.34 -15.48 2.15
N LEU A 105 -15.58 -15.98 2.07
CA LEU A 105 -16.19 -16.85 3.05
C LEU A 105 -16.28 -18.23 2.41
N PHE A 106 -15.54 -19.18 2.94
CA PHE A 106 -15.52 -20.54 2.43
C PHE A 106 -16.34 -21.46 3.32
N PHE A 107 -17.00 -22.44 2.71
CA PHE A 107 -17.74 -23.46 3.43
C PHE A 107 -17.48 -24.85 2.85
N ALA A 108 -17.72 -25.87 3.67
CA ALA A 108 -17.71 -27.27 3.22
C ALA A 108 -18.69 -28.12 4.03
N PRO A 109 -19.37 -29.10 3.40
CA PRO A 109 -20.08 -30.13 4.12
C PRO A 109 -19.10 -31.07 4.82
N VAL A 110 -19.36 -31.38 6.09
CA VAL A 110 -18.61 -32.37 6.86
C VAL A 110 -19.24 -33.74 6.64
N ARG A 111 -18.51 -34.65 6.00
CA ARG A 111 -19.00 -36.00 5.67
C ARG A 111 -18.21 -37.08 6.40
N VAL A 112 -18.93 -38.03 7.00
CA VAL A 112 -18.36 -39.20 7.66
C VAL A 112 -19.05 -40.44 7.12
N ALA A 113 -18.27 -41.33 6.49
CA ALA A 113 -18.77 -42.56 5.89
C ALA A 113 -19.98 -42.37 4.95
N GLY A 114 -19.96 -41.31 4.12
CA GLY A 114 -21.03 -40.99 3.16
C GLY A 114 -22.21 -40.18 3.73
N GLU A 115 -22.27 -39.91 5.03
CA GLU A 115 -23.33 -39.12 5.66
C GLU A 115 -22.83 -37.70 5.95
N THR A 116 -23.58 -36.67 5.53
CA THR A 116 -23.31 -35.28 5.91
C THR A 116 -23.80 -35.05 7.35
N ILE A 117 -22.87 -34.76 8.25
CA ILE A 117 -23.15 -34.56 9.68
C ILE A 117 -23.27 -33.07 10.05
N GLY A 118 -22.89 -32.17 9.15
CA GLY A 118 -22.97 -30.73 9.34
C GLY A 118 -22.18 -29.97 8.27
N TYR A 119 -21.98 -28.68 8.49
CA TYR A 119 -21.17 -27.81 7.66
C TYR A 119 -20.20 -27.04 8.53
N VAL A 120 -19.05 -26.68 7.95
CA VAL A 120 -18.10 -25.74 8.53
C VAL A 120 -17.96 -24.53 7.61
N SER A 121 -17.61 -23.39 8.19
CA SER A 121 -17.27 -22.19 7.43
C SER A 121 -16.04 -21.52 8.02
N VAL A 122 -15.21 -20.95 7.15
CA VAL A 122 -13.95 -20.28 7.49
C VAL A 122 -13.79 -19.06 6.60
N LEU A 123 -13.04 -18.07 7.09
CA LEU A 123 -12.64 -16.93 6.27
C LEU A 123 -11.38 -17.27 5.49
N GLU A 124 -11.24 -16.66 4.32
CA GLU A 124 -10.06 -16.81 3.47
C GLU A 124 -8.79 -16.34 4.21
N ASP A 125 -7.90 -17.29 4.49
CA ASP A 125 -6.54 -17.08 4.95
C ASP A 125 -5.65 -18.30 4.58
N GLU A 126 -4.34 -18.20 4.77
CA GLU A 126 -3.39 -19.27 4.40
C GLU A 126 -3.62 -20.59 5.15
N THR A 127 -4.29 -20.53 6.30
CA THR A 127 -4.56 -21.67 7.18
C THR A 127 -6.00 -22.18 7.08
N MET A 128 -6.81 -21.65 6.15
CA MET A 128 -8.24 -21.90 6.09
C MET A 128 -8.57 -23.39 5.94
N GLN A 129 -7.76 -24.13 5.18
CA GLN A 129 -7.94 -25.58 5.01
C GLN A 129 -7.72 -26.33 6.32
N ALA A 130 -6.61 -26.05 7.02
CA ALA A 130 -6.29 -26.67 8.29
C ALA A 130 -7.34 -26.34 9.37
N LYS A 131 -7.79 -25.07 9.43
CA LYS A 131 -8.88 -24.63 10.31
C LYS A 131 -10.19 -25.36 10.02
N ALA A 132 -10.56 -25.49 8.75
CA ALA A 132 -11.78 -26.18 8.36
C ALA A 132 -11.73 -27.67 8.74
N GLU A 133 -10.58 -28.32 8.56
CA GLU A 133 -10.35 -29.72 8.94
C GLU A 133 -10.40 -29.91 10.46
N GLU A 134 -9.83 -29.01 11.24
CA GLU A 134 -9.92 -29.01 12.71
C GLU A 134 -11.38 -28.88 13.17
N MET A 135 -12.11 -27.90 12.63
CA MET A 135 -13.54 -27.70 12.93
C MET A 135 -14.38 -28.92 12.55
N ALA A 136 -14.08 -29.57 11.42
CA ALA A 136 -14.76 -30.79 10.99
C ALA A 136 -14.51 -31.96 11.93
N ASN A 137 -13.26 -32.13 12.39
CA ASN A 137 -12.89 -33.13 13.38
C ASN A 137 -13.57 -32.87 14.73
N GLU A 138 -13.63 -31.62 15.19
CA GLU A 138 -14.38 -31.25 16.39
C GLU A 138 -15.86 -31.59 16.27
N LEU A 139 -16.48 -31.27 15.12
CA LEU A 139 -17.90 -31.51 14.87
C LEU A 139 -18.22 -33.01 14.91
N LYS A 140 -17.37 -33.84 14.27
CA LYS A 140 -17.44 -35.30 14.34
C LYS A 140 -17.33 -35.81 15.78
N ARG A 141 -16.38 -35.29 16.57
CA ARG A 141 -16.19 -35.67 17.98
C ARG A 141 -17.40 -35.27 18.83
N LYS A 142 -17.91 -34.05 18.68
CA LYS A 142 -19.09 -33.52 19.40
C LYS A 142 -20.35 -34.35 19.12
N GLN A 143 -20.50 -34.87 17.91
CA GLN A 143 -21.64 -35.73 17.54
C GLN A 143 -21.39 -37.25 17.75
N ALA A 144 -20.24 -37.64 18.31
CA ALA A 144 -19.85 -39.04 18.55
C ALA A 144 -19.98 -39.95 17.30
N LYS A 145 -19.79 -39.40 16.09
CA LYS A 145 -19.93 -40.14 14.83
C LYS A 145 -18.71 -41.00 14.55
N GLN A 146 -18.93 -42.30 14.34
CA GLN A 146 -17.90 -43.28 14.00
C GLN A 146 -17.68 -43.33 12.47
N GLY A 147 -16.45 -43.55 12.02
CA GLY A 147 -16.08 -43.62 10.60
C GLY A 147 -14.90 -42.70 10.25
N ALA A 148 -14.41 -42.76 9.01
CA ALA A 148 -13.38 -41.84 8.52
C ALA A 148 -14.02 -40.51 8.09
N LEU A 149 -13.36 -39.40 8.40
CA LEU A 149 -13.75 -38.08 7.87
C LEU A 149 -13.30 -38.02 6.40
N GLU A 150 -14.21 -37.65 5.51
CA GLU A 150 -13.87 -37.45 4.10
C GLU A 150 -13.10 -36.14 3.90
N PRO A 151 -12.22 -36.03 2.88
CA PRO A 151 -11.51 -34.80 2.57
C PRO A 151 -12.47 -33.62 2.34
N LEU A 152 -12.18 -32.48 2.98
CA LEU A 152 -12.98 -31.26 2.80
C LEU A 152 -12.58 -30.56 1.51
N THR A 153 -13.56 -30.28 0.66
CA THR A 153 -13.41 -29.37 -0.48
C THR A 153 -14.12 -28.06 -0.14
N LEU A 154 -13.34 -27.03 0.14
CA LEU A 154 -13.85 -25.69 0.41
C LEU A 154 -14.38 -25.05 -0.88
N LYS A 155 -15.55 -24.43 -0.77
CA LYS A 155 -16.17 -23.62 -1.82
C LYS A 155 -16.44 -22.23 -1.30
N ASP A 156 -16.34 -21.21 -2.15
CA ASP A 156 -16.72 -19.88 -1.74
C ASP A 156 -18.26 -19.78 -1.58
N TYR A 157 -18.72 -18.87 -0.74
CA TYR A 157 -20.12 -18.77 -0.38
C TYR A 157 -21.00 -18.23 -1.53
N THR A 158 -20.41 -17.70 -2.62
CA THR A 158 -21.18 -17.35 -3.82
C THR A 158 -21.67 -18.58 -4.57
N GLU A 159 -20.99 -19.73 -4.41
CA GLU A 159 -21.41 -21.02 -4.95
C GLU A 159 -22.49 -21.73 -4.10
N ALA A 160 -22.83 -21.19 -2.92
CA ALA A 160 -23.78 -21.81 -2.01
C ALA A 160 -25.20 -21.86 -2.62
N LYS A 161 -25.83 -23.03 -2.58
CA LYS A 161 -27.20 -23.18 -3.05
C LYS A 161 -28.21 -22.63 -2.02
N PRO A 162 -29.42 -22.23 -2.44
CA PRO A 162 -30.45 -21.73 -1.53
C PRO A 162 -30.74 -22.65 -0.34
N GLU A 163 -30.74 -23.97 -0.56
CA GLU A 163 -30.91 -24.99 0.47
C GLU A 163 -29.73 -25.11 1.44
N GLU A 164 -28.51 -24.75 1.01
CA GLU A 164 -27.30 -24.83 1.83
C GLU A 164 -27.14 -23.62 2.76
N HIS A 165 -27.69 -22.45 2.40
CA HIS A 165 -27.63 -21.25 3.25
C HIS A 165 -28.16 -21.49 4.67
N ALA A 166 -29.18 -22.33 4.82
CA ALA A 166 -29.74 -22.68 6.13
C ALA A 166 -28.84 -23.58 6.98
N LEU A 167 -27.87 -24.25 6.34
CA LEU A 167 -27.00 -25.26 6.95
C LEU A 167 -25.61 -24.71 7.25
N ILE A 168 -25.15 -23.72 6.50
CA ILE A 168 -23.82 -23.13 6.67
C ILE A 168 -23.79 -22.26 7.94
N PRO A 169 -22.88 -22.53 8.89
CA PRO A 169 -22.73 -21.71 10.09
C PRO A 169 -22.08 -20.36 9.79
N SER A 170 -22.37 -19.34 10.60
CA SER A 170 -21.59 -18.09 10.58
C SER A 170 -20.23 -18.31 11.26
N PRO A 171 -19.11 -17.82 10.69
CA PRO A 171 -17.80 -17.93 11.34
C PRO A 171 -17.75 -17.30 12.74
N ALA A 172 -18.51 -16.23 12.99
CA ALA A 172 -18.52 -15.54 14.29
C ALA A 172 -19.35 -16.25 15.37
N THR A 173 -20.41 -16.96 15.00
CA THR A 173 -21.35 -17.55 15.99
C THR A 173 -21.37 -19.06 15.98
N GLY A 174 -20.83 -19.71 14.95
CA GLY A 174 -20.92 -21.15 14.72
C GLY A 174 -22.35 -21.65 14.44
N LYS A 175 -23.35 -20.75 14.32
CA LYS A 175 -24.77 -21.12 14.19
C LYS A 175 -25.21 -21.20 12.73
N PRO A 176 -25.70 -22.37 12.26
CA PRO A 176 -26.30 -22.55 10.93
C PRO A 176 -27.48 -21.62 10.66
N GLY A 177 -27.63 -21.19 9.41
CA GLY A 177 -28.79 -20.41 8.95
C GLY A 177 -28.82 -18.95 9.43
N SER A 178 -27.75 -18.50 10.08
CA SER A 178 -27.61 -17.11 10.52
C SER A 178 -27.10 -16.18 9.41
N LEU A 179 -26.55 -16.71 8.32
CA LEU A 179 -26.06 -15.95 7.17
C LEU A 179 -27.18 -15.63 6.17
N THR A 180 -27.15 -14.45 5.56
CA THR A 180 -28.04 -14.10 4.44
C THR A 180 -27.55 -14.70 3.12
N PRO A 181 -28.39 -14.76 2.07
CA PRO A 181 -27.89 -14.92 0.71
C PRO A 181 -26.92 -13.80 0.32
N PRO A 182 -25.96 -14.05 -0.60
CA PRO A 182 -25.11 -13.01 -1.16
C PRO A 182 -25.92 -11.92 -1.86
N ARG A 183 -25.50 -10.66 -1.72
CA ARG A 183 -26.04 -9.52 -2.47
C ARG A 183 -24.94 -8.58 -2.92
N SER A 184 -25.10 -7.90 -4.04
CA SER A 184 -24.14 -6.90 -4.49
C SER A 184 -24.11 -5.69 -3.56
N PHE A 185 -22.91 -5.27 -3.16
CA PHE A 185 -22.69 -4.08 -2.36
C PHE A 185 -21.72 -3.15 -3.09
N ASN A 186 -22.19 -1.96 -3.48
CA ASN A 186 -21.34 -0.96 -4.13
C ASN A 186 -20.29 -0.44 -3.13
N MET A 187 -19.02 -0.53 -3.53
CA MET A 187 -17.89 -0.17 -2.70
C MET A 187 -17.55 1.33 -2.74
N MET A 188 -18.23 2.16 -3.51
CA MET A 188 -18.00 3.61 -3.49
C MET A 188 -18.63 4.25 -2.25
N PHE A 189 -17.93 5.21 -1.67
CA PHE A 189 -18.53 6.08 -0.66
C PHE A 189 -19.42 7.12 -1.32
N GLN A 190 -20.73 7.00 -1.09
CA GLN A 190 -21.71 7.98 -1.53
C GLN A 190 -21.80 9.16 -0.55
N THR A 191 -21.95 10.36 -1.10
CA THR A 191 -22.19 11.62 -0.37
C THR A 191 -23.19 12.49 -1.15
N TYR A 192 -23.47 13.69 -0.65
CA TYR A 192 -24.31 14.69 -1.30
C TYR A 192 -23.58 16.03 -1.41
N VAL A 193 -23.67 16.69 -2.56
CA VAL A 193 -23.13 18.03 -2.81
C VAL A 193 -24.26 19.04 -2.83
N GLY A 194 -24.20 20.03 -1.95
CA GLY A 194 -25.21 21.07 -1.81
C GLY A 194 -26.15 20.86 -0.62
N ALA A 195 -27.22 21.64 -0.55
CA ALA A 195 -28.13 21.65 0.59
C ALA A 195 -29.19 20.54 0.56
N MET A 196 -29.44 19.95 -0.61
CA MET A 196 -30.44 18.89 -0.79
C MET A 196 -29.78 17.51 -0.66
N GLN A 197 -30.50 16.57 -0.06
CA GLN A 197 -30.10 15.16 0.01
C GLN A 197 -31.00 14.32 -0.90
N ASP A 198 -30.98 14.64 -2.19
CA ASP A 198 -31.73 13.93 -3.22
C ASP A 198 -30.81 13.35 -4.31
N ALA A 199 -31.41 12.67 -5.28
CA ALA A 199 -30.69 12.03 -6.38
C ALA A 199 -29.88 13.03 -7.23
N SER A 200 -30.32 14.29 -7.33
CA SER A 200 -29.63 15.32 -8.11
C SER A 200 -28.38 15.85 -7.42
N ALA A 201 -28.33 15.75 -6.08
CA ALA A 201 -27.18 16.13 -5.27
C ALA A 201 -26.20 14.98 -5.01
N THR A 202 -26.51 13.75 -5.44
CA THR A 202 -25.66 12.58 -5.16
C THR A 202 -24.27 12.77 -5.75
N ALA A 203 -23.24 12.41 -5.00
CA ALA A 203 -21.85 12.39 -5.44
C ALA A 203 -21.10 11.23 -4.77
N TYR A 204 -19.86 11.00 -5.19
CA TYR A 204 -19.04 9.92 -4.65
C TYR A 204 -17.64 10.41 -4.34
N LEU A 205 -17.03 9.83 -3.30
CA LEU A 205 -15.59 9.91 -3.11
C LEU A 205 -14.94 8.93 -4.09
N ARG A 206 -13.93 9.38 -4.84
CA ARG A 206 -13.28 8.57 -5.87
C ARG A 206 -12.70 7.25 -5.31
N PRO A 207 -12.97 6.08 -5.94
CA PRO A 207 -12.38 4.80 -5.56
C PRO A 207 -10.99 4.52 -6.15
N GLU A 208 -10.58 5.37 -7.10
CA GLU A 208 -9.28 5.40 -7.78
C GLU A 208 -8.97 6.83 -8.23
N THR A 209 -7.75 7.11 -8.65
CA THR A 209 -7.32 8.45 -9.10
C THR A 209 -7.32 8.58 -10.64
N ALA A 210 -7.19 7.46 -11.37
CA ALA A 210 -7.18 7.37 -12.84
C ALA A 210 -8.28 8.19 -13.55
N GLN A 211 -9.52 8.14 -13.05
CA GLN A 211 -10.65 8.86 -13.66
C GLN A 211 -10.42 10.37 -13.75
N GLY A 212 -9.72 10.96 -12.78
CA GLY A 212 -9.35 12.37 -12.81
C GLY A 212 -8.41 12.73 -13.96
N ILE A 213 -7.56 11.78 -14.35
CA ILE A 213 -6.64 11.90 -15.49
C ILE A 213 -7.42 11.83 -16.80
N PHE A 214 -8.27 10.82 -16.98
CA PHE A 214 -9.03 10.65 -18.22
C PHE A 214 -9.94 11.84 -18.55
N ILE A 215 -10.66 12.38 -17.56
CA ILE A 215 -11.53 13.55 -17.79
C ILE A 215 -10.75 14.83 -18.09
N ASN A 216 -9.46 14.88 -17.72
CA ASN A 216 -8.57 16.01 -18.01
C ASN A 216 -7.62 15.76 -19.18
N PHE A 217 -7.71 14.60 -19.86
CA PHE A 217 -6.83 14.24 -20.96
C PHE A 217 -6.71 15.37 -21.99
N LYS A 218 -7.85 15.89 -22.46
CA LYS A 218 -7.87 16.97 -23.45
C LYS A 218 -7.25 18.27 -22.92
N ASN A 219 -7.53 18.65 -21.67
CA ASN A 219 -6.92 19.84 -21.07
C ASN A 219 -5.40 19.73 -21.02
N VAL A 220 -4.88 18.56 -20.65
CA VAL A 220 -3.44 18.30 -20.59
C VAL A 220 -2.82 18.27 -21.98
N VAL A 221 -3.43 17.61 -22.95
CA VAL A 221 -2.93 17.59 -24.34
C VAL A 221 -2.88 18.99 -24.94
N ASP A 222 -3.95 19.77 -24.77
CA ASP A 222 -4.07 21.10 -25.36
C ASP A 222 -3.07 22.11 -24.74
N THR A 223 -2.66 21.90 -23.48
CA THR A 223 -1.78 22.83 -22.75
C THR A 223 -0.32 22.37 -22.61
N GLY A 224 -0.10 21.05 -22.59
CA GLY A 224 1.17 20.43 -22.18
C GLY A 224 2.22 20.25 -23.27
N ARG A 225 1.90 20.52 -24.55
CA ARG A 225 2.80 20.26 -25.71
C ARG A 225 3.41 18.85 -25.72
N VAL A 226 2.68 17.89 -25.16
CA VAL A 226 3.06 16.48 -25.06
C VAL A 226 3.05 15.81 -26.44
N LYS A 227 3.77 14.70 -26.58
CA LYS A 227 3.80 13.87 -27.79
C LYS A 227 3.64 12.42 -27.39
N LEU A 228 2.86 11.64 -28.15
CA LEU A 228 2.79 10.20 -27.90
C LEU A 228 4.15 9.51 -28.19
N PRO A 229 4.54 8.53 -27.38
CA PRO A 229 3.88 8.14 -26.13
C PRO A 229 4.19 9.14 -24.99
N PHE A 230 3.21 9.42 -24.13
CA PHE A 230 3.38 10.22 -22.92
C PHE A 230 2.44 9.74 -21.83
N GLY A 231 2.69 10.10 -20.57
CA GLY A 231 1.80 9.79 -19.47
C GLY A 231 1.43 10.98 -18.61
N ILE A 232 0.37 10.80 -17.84
CA ILE A 232 -0.08 11.74 -16.82
C ILE A 232 -0.04 11.00 -15.49
N ALA A 233 0.71 11.54 -14.54
CA ALA A 233 0.88 10.98 -13.21
C ALA A 233 0.01 11.74 -12.19
N GLN A 234 -0.55 11.01 -11.23
CA GLN A 234 -1.28 11.59 -10.11
C GLN A 234 -0.98 10.84 -8.82
N VAL A 235 -0.87 11.60 -7.73
CA VAL A 235 -0.78 11.06 -6.38
C VAL A 235 -1.90 11.66 -5.54
N GLY A 236 -2.71 10.83 -4.91
CA GLY A 236 -3.77 11.33 -4.06
C GLY A 236 -4.62 10.28 -3.37
N LYS A 237 -5.57 10.75 -2.57
CA LYS A 237 -6.46 9.87 -1.80
C LYS A 237 -7.48 9.15 -2.68
N ALA A 238 -7.80 7.92 -2.31
CA ALA A 238 -8.90 7.13 -2.85
C ALA A 238 -9.65 6.44 -1.71
N PHE A 239 -10.92 6.12 -1.96
CA PHE A 239 -11.84 5.62 -0.95
C PHE A 239 -12.58 4.39 -1.45
N ARG A 240 -12.44 3.27 -0.72
CA ARG A 240 -13.17 2.04 -1.00
C ARG A 240 -13.89 1.62 0.28
N ASN A 241 -15.20 1.46 0.22
CA ASN A 241 -16.05 1.08 1.33
C ASN A 241 -15.92 -0.43 1.62
N GLU A 242 -14.68 -0.85 1.86
CA GLU A 242 -14.29 -2.23 2.10
C GLU A 242 -15.16 -2.86 3.20
N ILE A 243 -15.69 -4.04 2.94
CA ILE A 243 -16.59 -4.76 3.84
C ILE A 243 -15.81 -5.16 5.09
N ASN A 244 -14.63 -5.77 4.90
CA ASN A 244 -13.78 -6.28 5.97
C ASN A 244 -12.34 -5.74 5.88
N PRO A 245 -12.08 -4.55 6.45
CA PRO A 245 -10.72 -4.09 6.69
C PRO A 245 -9.94 -5.11 7.52
N ARG A 246 -8.76 -5.54 7.03
CA ARG A 246 -7.89 -6.55 7.65
C ARG A 246 -6.42 -6.27 7.37
N ASN A 247 -5.55 -6.93 8.14
CA ASN A 247 -4.09 -6.87 7.98
C ASN A 247 -3.52 -5.44 8.11
N PHE A 248 -3.94 -4.75 9.18
CA PHE A 248 -3.50 -3.39 9.50
C PHE A 248 -3.87 -2.39 8.36
N ILE A 249 -2.92 -1.60 7.86
CA ILE A 249 -3.16 -0.62 6.79
C ILE A 249 -3.31 -1.23 5.40
N PHE A 250 -3.10 -2.55 5.23
CA PHE A 250 -3.11 -3.21 3.92
C PHE A 250 -4.49 -3.17 3.23
N ARG A 251 -5.57 -3.38 3.99
CA ARG A 251 -6.96 -3.18 3.53
C ARG A 251 -7.61 -2.08 4.35
N SER A 252 -7.48 -0.85 3.86
CA SER A 252 -8.07 0.36 4.46
C SER A 252 -9.21 0.88 3.59
N ARG A 253 -10.09 1.70 4.18
CA ARG A 253 -11.20 2.37 3.50
C ARG A 253 -10.81 3.70 2.87
N GLU A 254 -9.76 4.29 3.40
CA GLU A 254 -9.10 5.49 2.88
C GLU A 254 -7.61 5.18 2.76
N PHE A 255 -7.03 5.47 1.59
CA PHE A 255 -5.61 5.28 1.30
C PHE A 255 -5.17 6.26 0.22
N GLU A 256 -3.86 6.35 -0.03
CA GLU A 256 -3.31 7.12 -1.16
C GLU A 256 -2.81 6.18 -2.24
N GLN A 257 -2.98 6.58 -3.50
CA GLN A 257 -2.42 5.88 -4.67
C GLN A 257 -1.47 6.79 -5.43
N MET A 258 -0.55 6.17 -6.16
CA MET A 258 0.28 6.79 -7.18
C MET A 258 -0.01 6.05 -8.47
N GLU A 259 -0.62 6.75 -9.42
CA GLU A 259 -1.10 6.17 -10.69
C GLU A 259 -0.55 6.97 -11.86
N ILE A 260 -0.27 6.28 -12.95
CA ILE A 260 0.14 6.88 -14.22
C ILE A 260 -0.76 6.32 -15.30
N GLU A 261 -1.38 7.19 -16.10
CA GLU A 261 -1.99 6.78 -17.36
C GLU A 261 -1.01 7.08 -18.48
N TYR A 262 -0.38 6.05 -19.04
CA TYR A 262 0.57 6.16 -20.14
C TYR A 262 -0.10 5.91 -21.48
N PHE A 263 -0.31 6.98 -22.24
CA PHE A 263 -0.98 6.99 -23.52
C PHE A 263 -0.02 6.59 -24.64
N ILE A 264 -0.43 5.60 -25.43
CA ILE A 264 0.30 5.11 -26.59
C ILE A 264 -0.60 5.12 -27.84
N ALA A 265 0.00 5.25 -29.02
CA ALA A 265 -0.74 5.11 -30.27
C ALA A 265 -1.29 3.67 -30.42
N PRO A 266 -2.47 3.46 -31.05
CA PRO A 266 -3.01 2.12 -31.28
C PRO A 266 -2.11 1.19 -32.10
N SER A 267 -1.25 1.76 -32.94
CA SER A 267 -0.25 1.06 -33.74
C SER A 267 1.02 0.68 -32.97
N ALA A 268 1.20 1.21 -31.75
CA ALA A 268 2.35 0.87 -30.91
C ALA A 268 2.23 -0.56 -30.37
N ASP A 269 3.38 -1.20 -30.13
CA ASP A 269 3.46 -2.49 -29.46
C ASP A 269 3.16 -2.30 -27.96
N TRP A 270 1.90 -2.59 -27.58
CA TRP A 270 1.45 -2.44 -26.20
C TRP A 270 2.11 -3.44 -25.27
N GLN A 271 2.51 -4.63 -25.74
CA GLN A 271 3.18 -5.63 -24.93
C GLN A 271 4.59 -5.16 -24.55
N THR A 272 5.32 -4.57 -25.49
CA THR A 272 6.63 -3.97 -25.19
C THR A 272 6.50 -2.81 -24.21
N ALA A 273 5.51 -1.92 -24.39
CA ALA A 273 5.26 -0.83 -23.44
C ALA A 273 4.88 -1.34 -22.03
N HIS A 274 3.99 -2.33 -21.97
CA HIS A 274 3.53 -2.97 -20.73
C HIS A 274 4.69 -3.62 -19.97
N GLN A 275 5.51 -4.42 -20.66
CA GLN A 275 6.69 -5.05 -20.08
C GLN A 275 7.72 -4.02 -19.60
N GLY A 276 7.98 -2.96 -20.38
CA GLY A 276 8.87 -1.88 -19.99
C GLY A 276 8.41 -1.15 -18.71
N TRP A 277 7.11 -0.96 -18.54
CA TRP A 277 6.54 -0.41 -17.31
C TRP A 277 6.70 -1.35 -16.12
N ILE A 278 6.46 -2.65 -16.29
CA ILE A 278 6.69 -3.65 -15.22
C ILE A 278 8.14 -3.60 -14.75
N GLU A 279 9.10 -3.59 -15.67
CA GLU A 279 10.53 -3.50 -15.35
C GLU A 279 10.90 -2.20 -14.65
N GLY A 280 10.37 -1.07 -15.11
CA GLY A 280 10.55 0.23 -14.46
C GLY A 280 10.01 0.26 -13.02
N CYS A 281 8.84 -0.35 -12.79
CA CYS A 281 8.27 -0.46 -11.44
C CYS A 281 9.07 -1.38 -10.52
N LEU A 282 9.55 -2.52 -11.02
CA LEU A 282 10.45 -3.40 -10.28
C LEU A 282 11.75 -2.69 -9.87
N ALA A 283 12.39 -2.00 -10.82
CA ALA A 283 13.62 -1.24 -10.57
C ALA A 283 13.39 -0.11 -9.55
N TRP A 284 12.23 0.55 -9.60
CA TRP A 284 11.88 1.56 -8.61
C TRP A 284 11.75 0.97 -7.21
N PHE A 285 11.08 -0.17 -7.05
CA PHE A 285 10.98 -0.86 -5.76
C PHE A 285 12.36 -1.21 -5.18
N GLU A 286 13.29 -1.69 -6.02
CA GLU A 286 14.68 -1.95 -5.60
C GLU A 286 15.39 -0.66 -5.16
N SER A 287 15.19 0.45 -5.89
CA SER A 287 15.81 1.74 -5.58
C SER A 287 15.38 2.34 -4.23
N ILE A 288 14.20 1.97 -3.73
CA ILE A 288 13.70 2.37 -2.41
C ILE A 288 13.91 1.31 -1.33
N GLY A 289 14.61 0.22 -1.66
CA GLY A 289 15.07 -0.82 -0.72
C GLY A 289 14.17 -2.04 -0.57
N ILE A 290 13.26 -2.30 -1.51
CA ILE A 290 12.51 -3.56 -1.56
C ILE A 290 13.29 -4.56 -2.43
N PRO A 291 13.81 -5.68 -1.86
CA PRO A 291 14.62 -6.63 -2.62
C PRO A 291 13.83 -7.32 -3.74
N ARG A 292 14.44 -7.48 -4.91
CA ARG A 292 13.84 -8.25 -6.03
C ARG A 292 13.38 -9.65 -5.64
N ALA A 293 14.11 -10.30 -4.74
CA ALA A 293 13.79 -11.64 -4.24
C ALA A 293 12.47 -11.70 -3.45
N LYS A 294 11.93 -10.56 -3.00
CA LYS A 294 10.63 -10.46 -2.32
C LYS A 294 9.49 -10.13 -3.27
N LEU A 295 9.78 -9.94 -4.56
CA LEU A 295 8.84 -9.53 -5.59
C LEU A 295 8.64 -10.67 -6.60
N SER A 296 7.38 -10.98 -6.87
CA SER A 296 7.00 -11.92 -7.93
C SER A 296 5.99 -11.27 -8.87
N LEU A 297 5.83 -11.84 -10.07
CA LEU A 297 4.87 -11.35 -11.06
C LEU A 297 3.71 -12.33 -11.17
N TYR A 298 2.49 -11.81 -11.18
CA TYR A 298 1.28 -12.56 -11.43
C TYR A 298 0.56 -12.00 -12.66
N PRO A 299 0.83 -12.54 -13.86
CA PRO A 299 0.05 -12.24 -15.04
C PRO A 299 -1.38 -12.78 -14.87
N HIS A 300 -2.38 -11.94 -15.07
CA HIS A 300 -3.78 -12.37 -14.94
C HIS A 300 -4.13 -13.35 -16.07
N PRO A 301 -4.73 -14.52 -15.75
CA PRO A 301 -5.35 -15.38 -16.75
C PRO A 301 -6.44 -14.63 -17.52
N THR A 302 -6.70 -15.03 -18.76
CA THR A 302 -7.69 -14.38 -19.63
C THR A 302 -9.08 -14.32 -18.98
N GLU A 303 -9.47 -15.31 -18.15
CA GLU A 303 -10.77 -15.31 -17.48
C GLU A 303 -10.88 -14.30 -16.33
N LYS A 304 -9.73 -13.83 -15.79
CA LYS A 304 -9.67 -12.85 -14.70
C LYS A 304 -9.46 -11.42 -15.19
N LEU A 305 -9.17 -11.22 -16.48
CA LEU A 305 -9.01 -9.88 -17.04
C LEU A 305 -10.33 -9.11 -16.92
N ALA A 306 -10.24 -7.86 -16.48
CA ALA A 306 -11.35 -6.94 -16.63
C ALA A 306 -11.75 -6.84 -18.11
N HIS A 307 -13.03 -6.64 -18.41
CA HIS A 307 -13.57 -6.65 -19.77
C HIS A 307 -12.89 -5.66 -20.74
N TYR A 308 -12.19 -4.64 -20.22
CA TYR A 308 -11.42 -3.65 -20.97
C TYR A 308 -9.91 -3.93 -21.04
N SER A 309 -9.37 -4.85 -20.24
CA SER A 309 -7.93 -5.08 -20.16
C SER A 309 -7.44 -6.03 -21.25
N LYS A 310 -6.49 -5.59 -22.07
CA LYS A 310 -5.71 -6.41 -23.01
C LYS A 310 -4.71 -7.31 -22.29
N GLY A 311 -4.33 -6.94 -21.07
CA GLY A 311 -3.41 -7.69 -20.23
C GLY A 311 -3.13 -6.95 -18.93
N THR A 312 -3.15 -7.66 -17.81
CA THR A 312 -2.80 -7.11 -16.49
C THR A 312 -1.75 -8.00 -15.85
N THR A 313 -0.76 -7.39 -15.21
CA THR A 313 0.23 -8.10 -14.39
C THR A 313 0.36 -7.41 -13.06
N ASP A 314 0.14 -8.16 -12.00
CA ASP A 314 0.36 -7.67 -10.65
C ASP A 314 1.80 -7.97 -10.23
N ILE A 315 2.45 -6.96 -9.66
CA ILE A 315 3.68 -7.10 -8.89
C ILE A 315 3.25 -7.49 -7.48
N MET A 316 3.59 -8.71 -7.08
CA MET A 316 3.25 -9.30 -5.80
C MET A 316 4.42 -9.15 -4.81
N PHE A 317 4.12 -8.97 -3.53
CA PHE A 317 5.10 -8.88 -2.44
C PHE A 317 4.81 -9.90 -1.33
N GLU A 318 5.87 -10.48 -0.77
CA GLU A 318 5.82 -11.41 0.36
C GLU A 318 5.68 -10.66 1.71
N PHE A 319 4.45 -10.39 2.14
CA PHE A 319 4.18 -9.89 3.50
C PHE A 319 4.29 -11.02 4.54
N PRO A 320 4.39 -10.71 5.85
CA PRO A 320 4.40 -11.75 6.89
C PRO A 320 3.09 -12.55 6.97
N PHE A 321 2.01 -12.01 6.42
CA PHE A 321 0.69 -12.63 6.31
C PHE A 321 0.39 -13.18 4.90
N GLY A 322 1.41 -13.31 4.06
CA GLY A 322 1.30 -13.97 2.76
C GLY A 322 1.65 -13.10 1.56
N VAL A 323 1.66 -13.75 0.39
CA VAL A 323 1.91 -13.09 -0.90
C VAL A 323 0.67 -12.29 -1.30
N GLN A 324 0.82 -10.99 -1.49
CA GLN A 324 -0.27 -10.09 -1.86
C GLN A 324 0.16 -9.07 -2.92
N GLU A 325 -0.82 -8.52 -3.62
CA GLU A 325 -0.60 -7.50 -4.66
C GLU A 325 -0.07 -6.20 -4.05
N LEU A 326 1.04 -5.70 -4.61
CA LEU A 326 1.66 -4.43 -4.24
C LEU A 326 1.33 -3.34 -5.27
N GLN A 327 1.37 -3.68 -6.55
CA GLN A 327 1.11 -2.78 -7.67
C GLN A 327 0.52 -3.56 -8.85
N GLY A 328 -0.52 -3.02 -9.48
CA GLY A 328 -1.03 -3.50 -10.76
C GLY A 328 -0.41 -2.73 -11.94
N VAL A 329 -0.09 -3.43 -13.02
CA VAL A 329 0.24 -2.81 -14.31
C VAL A 329 -0.74 -3.36 -15.35
N ALA A 330 -1.67 -2.52 -15.81
CA ALA A 330 -2.75 -2.89 -16.72
C ALA A 330 -2.58 -2.26 -18.11
N ALA A 331 -2.94 -2.98 -19.16
CA ALA A 331 -3.05 -2.47 -20.53
C ALA A 331 -4.54 -2.34 -20.88
N ARG A 332 -5.11 -1.14 -20.74
CA ARG A 332 -6.56 -0.89 -20.72
C ARG A 332 -7.18 -0.61 -22.10
N GLY A 333 -6.39 -0.69 -23.16
CA GLY A 333 -6.85 -0.32 -24.51
C GLY A 333 -7.31 1.14 -24.55
N ASP A 334 -8.31 1.45 -25.37
CA ASP A 334 -8.93 2.77 -25.54
C ASP A 334 -10.24 2.94 -24.72
N PHE A 335 -10.55 1.99 -23.84
CA PHE A 335 -11.84 1.92 -23.15
C PHE A 335 -12.17 3.21 -22.40
N ASP A 336 -11.27 3.68 -21.52
CA ASP A 336 -11.57 4.80 -20.63
C ASP A 336 -11.88 6.10 -21.39
N LEU A 337 -11.05 6.44 -22.39
CA LEU A 337 -11.24 7.62 -23.21
C LEU A 337 -12.48 7.49 -24.10
N THR A 338 -12.78 6.29 -24.61
CA THR A 338 -13.99 6.03 -25.41
C THR A 338 -15.25 6.23 -24.58
N GLN A 339 -15.31 5.60 -23.40
CA GLN A 339 -16.45 5.69 -22.50
C GLN A 339 -16.74 7.14 -22.07
N HIS A 340 -15.71 7.91 -21.71
CA HIS A 340 -15.90 9.32 -21.37
C HIS A 340 -16.28 10.16 -22.59
N SER A 341 -15.72 9.88 -23.76
CA SER A 341 -16.07 10.57 -25.00
C SER A 341 -17.55 10.35 -25.37
N ASP A 342 -18.03 9.11 -25.30
CA ASP A 342 -19.40 8.75 -25.65
C ASP A 342 -20.43 9.33 -24.69
N VAL A 343 -20.15 9.29 -23.38
CA VAL A 343 -21.10 9.76 -22.37
C VAL A 343 -21.08 11.29 -22.24
N SER A 344 -19.93 11.95 -22.39
CA SER A 344 -19.83 13.41 -22.27
C SER A 344 -20.12 14.16 -23.58
N GLY A 345 -19.99 13.50 -24.73
CA GLY A 345 -20.03 14.13 -26.05
C GLY A 345 -18.77 14.92 -26.42
N THR A 346 -17.76 14.98 -25.53
CA THR A 346 -16.47 15.63 -25.80
C THR A 346 -15.51 14.64 -26.43
N LYS A 347 -14.98 14.95 -27.63
CA LYS A 347 -14.02 14.08 -28.29
C LYS A 347 -12.67 14.08 -27.55
N LEU A 348 -12.29 12.92 -27.03
CA LEU A 348 -11.01 12.65 -26.36
C LEU A 348 -10.00 11.96 -27.29
N ASP A 349 -10.09 12.20 -28.59
CA ASP A 349 -9.22 11.61 -29.62
C ASP A 349 -7.96 12.46 -29.86
N TRP A 350 -6.88 11.78 -30.22
CA TRP A 350 -5.59 12.35 -30.60
C TRP A 350 -5.55 12.61 -32.10
N PHE A 351 -4.94 13.72 -32.54
CA PHE A 351 -4.65 13.98 -33.95
C PHE A 351 -3.18 13.74 -34.26
N ASP A 352 -2.91 12.77 -35.13
CA ASP A 352 -1.59 12.51 -35.66
C ASP A 352 -1.38 13.36 -36.92
N GLU A 353 -0.46 14.32 -36.84
CA GLU A 353 -0.13 15.22 -37.94
C GLU A 353 0.55 14.49 -39.12
N ALA A 354 1.37 13.48 -38.83
CA ALA A 354 2.08 12.71 -39.85
C ALA A 354 1.12 11.81 -40.64
N ALA A 355 0.20 11.13 -39.94
CA ALA A 355 -0.82 10.28 -40.57
C ALA A 355 -2.05 11.06 -41.07
N LYS A 356 -2.21 12.34 -40.65
CA LYS A 356 -3.42 13.15 -40.85
C LYS A 356 -4.71 12.44 -40.42
N ALA A 357 -4.63 11.68 -39.33
CA ALA A 357 -5.71 10.84 -38.82
C ALA A 357 -5.98 11.13 -37.35
N ARG A 358 -7.22 10.84 -36.91
CA ARG A 358 -7.59 10.87 -35.50
C ARG A 358 -7.79 9.46 -34.98
N PHE A 359 -7.36 9.21 -33.74
CA PHE A 359 -7.56 7.94 -33.06
C PHE A 359 -7.68 8.15 -31.56
N ILE A 360 -8.25 7.19 -30.83
CA ILE A 360 -8.24 7.21 -29.37
C ILE A 360 -7.00 6.46 -28.89
N PRO A 361 -6.11 7.10 -28.09
CA PRO A 361 -4.92 6.43 -27.58
C PRO A 361 -5.27 5.20 -26.73
N HIS A 362 -4.41 4.19 -26.76
CA HIS A 362 -4.45 3.13 -25.76
C HIS A 362 -3.74 3.56 -24.48
N VAL A 363 -4.07 2.94 -23.35
CA VAL A 363 -3.51 3.27 -22.04
C VAL A 363 -2.79 2.08 -21.42
N ILE A 364 -1.58 2.31 -20.91
CA ILE A 364 -0.90 1.45 -19.93
C ILE A 364 -0.95 2.15 -18.58
N GLU A 365 -1.46 1.45 -17.56
CA GLU A 365 -1.67 1.97 -16.21
C GLU A 365 -0.85 1.20 -15.19
N PRO A 366 0.26 1.76 -14.70
CA PRO A 366 0.85 1.37 -13.42
C PRO A 366 0.11 2.06 -12.26
N SER A 367 -0.51 1.27 -11.37
CA SER A 367 -1.23 1.76 -10.18
C SER A 367 -0.71 1.11 -8.91
N VAL A 368 -0.21 1.92 -7.97
CA VAL A 368 0.36 1.45 -6.70
C VAL A 368 -0.22 2.20 -5.51
N GLY A 369 -0.55 1.46 -4.43
CA GLY A 369 -1.00 2.04 -3.17
C GLY A 369 0.17 2.48 -2.27
N VAL A 370 0.24 3.77 -1.92
CA VAL A 370 1.30 4.33 -1.05
C VAL A 370 1.36 3.59 0.28
N ASP A 371 0.19 3.34 0.87
CA ASP A 371 0.02 2.67 2.16
C ASP A 371 0.53 1.21 2.13
N ARG A 372 0.43 0.53 0.99
CA ARG A 372 0.99 -0.82 0.81
C ARG A 372 2.51 -0.79 0.65
N VAL A 373 3.04 0.17 -0.10
CA VAL A 373 4.51 0.38 -0.21
C VAL A 373 5.11 0.71 1.14
N PHE A 374 4.44 1.56 1.93
CA PHE A 374 4.82 1.87 3.30
C PHE A 374 4.94 0.60 4.15
N LEU A 375 3.92 -0.27 4.10
CA LEU A 375 3.95 -1.52 4.86
C LEU A 375 5.01 -2.50 4.35
N ALA A 376 5.22 -2.58 3.04
CA ALA A 376 6.25 -3.43 2.43
C ALA A 376 7.66 -3.00 2.85
N LEU A 377 7.92 -1.69 2.90
CA LEU A 377 9.17 -1.12 3.40
C LEU A 377 9.38 -1.42 4.88
N LEU A 378 8.36 -1.23 5.74
CA LEU A 378 8.48 -1.56 7.16
C LEU A 378 8.74 -3.05 7.37
N THR A 379 8.03 -3.91 6.65
CA THR A 379 8.21 -5.37 6.69
C THR A 379 9.62 -5.78 6.31
N THR A 380 10.15 -5.16 5.25
CA THR A 380 11.49 -5.42 4.74
C THR A 380 12.55 -4.89 5.68
N ALA A 381 12.37 -3.68 6.20
CA ALA A 381 13.33 -3.00 7.06
C ALA A 381 13.39 -3.57 8.48
N TYR A 382 12.30 -4.16 8.99
CA TYR A 382 12.24 -4.65 10.37
C TYR A 382 13.15 -5.85 10.63
N HIS A 383 14.10 -5.66 11.54
CA HIS A 383 15.00 -6.70 12.04
C HIS A 383 15.13 -6.63 13.56
N GLU A 384 15.38 -7.78 14.16
CA GLU A 384 15.85 -7.91 15.54
C GLU A 384 17.26 -8.52 15.52
N ASP A 385 18.25 -7.79 16.01
CA ASP A 385 19.63 -8.26 16.18
C ASP A 385 20.11 -8.13 17.63
N GLU A 386 21.34 -8.58 17.91
CA GLU A 386 21.96 -8.50 19.23
C GLU A 386 23.23 -7.66 19.13
N VAL A 387 23.37 -6.68 20.01
CA VAL A 387 24.54 -5.82 20.09
C VAL A 387 24.99 -5.79 21.55
N GLU A 388 26.21 -6.24 21.81
CA GLU A 388 26.82 -6.32 23.14
C GLU A 388 25.99 -7.12 24.16
N GLY A 389 25.35 -8.23 23.74
CA GLY A 389 24.50 -9.04 24.62
C GLY A 389 23.07 -8.52 24.79
N GLU A 390 22.73 -7.36 24.20
CA GLU A 390 21.42 -6.74 24.31
C GLU A 390 20.65 -6.77 22.98
N LYS A 391 19.42 -7.30 23.03
CA LYS A 391 18.49 -7.27 21.90
C LYS A 391 18.26 -5.86 21.37
N ARG A 392 18.21 -5.73 20.06
CA ARG A 392 18.05 -4.49 19.32
C ARG A 392 16.96 -4.65 18.27
N VAL A 393 15.95 -3.79 18.31
CA VAL A 393 15.05 -3.61 17.18
C VAL A 393 15.66 -2.53 16.29
N VAL A 394 15.76 -2.82 14.99
CA VAL A 394 16.29 -1.88 14.00
C VAL A 394 15.43 -1.88 12.74
N LEU A 395 15.11 -0.69 12.24
CA LEU A 395 14.50 -0.49 10.93
C LEU A 395 15.60 -0.16 9.92
N ARG A 396 15.95 -1.11 9.06
CA ARG A 396 16.95 -0.95 8.00
C ARG A 396 16.40 -0.20 6.77
N LEU A 397 15.78 0.96 6.99
CA LEU A 397 15.25 1.80 5.92
C LEU A 397 16.39 2.44 5.11
N PRO A 398 16.36 2.43 3.78
CA PRO A 398 17.32 3.19 2.98
C PRO A 398 17.24 4.68 3.29
N ALA A 399 18.38 5.38 3.19
CA ALA A 399 18.45 6.81 3.51
C ALA A 399 17.47 7.64 2.67
N ARG A 400 17.27 7.29 1.40
CA ARG A 400 16.29 7.90 0.50
C ARG A 400 14.89 8.00 1.09
N VAL A 401 14.40 6.96 1.77
CA VAL A 401 13.03 6.91 2.34
C VAL A 401 12.95 7.09 3.86
N ALA A 402 14.06 6.94 4.59
CA ALA A 402 14.09 7.06 6.05
C ALA A 402 13.49 8.40 6.57
N PRO A 403 12.67 8.40 7.64
CA PRO A 403 12.05 9.62 8.18
C PRO A 403 13.06 10.72 8.48
N PHE A 404 14.11 10.37 9.24
CA PHE A 404 15.27 11.22 9.44
C PHE A 404 16.46 10.66 8.67
N LYS A 405 17.23 11.55 8.03
CA LYS A 405 18.42 11.19 7.25
C LYS A 405 19.65 11.05 8.14
N ALA A 406 19.70 11.80 9.23
CA ALA A 406 20.74 11.69 10.24
C ALA A 406 20.25 12.19 11.61
N ALA A 407 20.93 11.79 12.66
CA ALA A 407 20.74 12.34 14.01
C ALA A 407 22.05 12.88 14.57
N VAL A 408 22.02 14.06 15.19
CA VAL A 408 23.20 14.78 15.68
C VAL A 408 23.22 14.79 17.21
N PHE A 409 24.35 14.39 17.79
CA PHE A 409 24.50 14.14 19.22
C PHE A 409 25.77 14.77 19.79
N PRO A 410 25.70 15.61 20.84
CA PRO A 410 26.87 15.91 21.66
C PRO A 410 27.22 14.70 22.53
N LEU A 411 28.50 14.33 22.66
CA LEU A 411 28.89 13.18 23.47
C LEU A 411 28.41 13.34 24.92
N LEU A 412 28.57 14.54 25.49
CA LEU A 412 28.15 14.89 26.84
C LEU A 412 27.38 16.21 26.86
N LYS A 413 26.16 16.20 27.41
CA LYS A 413 25.30 17.39 27.52
C LYS A 413 25.81 18.45 28.49
N ASN A 414 26.63 18.07 29.48
CA ASN A 414 27.16 18.99 30.48
C ASN A 414 28.44 19.71 30.02
N LYS A 415 28.81 19.57 28.76
CA LYS A 415 29.97 20.24 28.15
C LYS A 415 29.46 21.23 27.09
N PRO A 416 29.36 22.53 27.41
CA PRO A 416 28.78 23.54 26.51
C PRO A 416 29.39 23.55 25.11
N ALA A 417 30.72 23.43 25.00
CA ALA A 417 31.41 23.42 23.70
C ALA A 417 30.95 22.28 22.77
N LEU A 418 30.66 21.09 23.31
CA LEU A 418 30.15 19.97 22.51
C LEU A 418 28.72 20.22 22.04
N VAL A 419 27.88 20.75 22.94
CA VAL A 419 26.47 21.08 22.66
C VAL A 419 26.39 22.17 21.59
N GLU A 420 27.11 23.27 21.78
CA GLU A 420 27.12 24.39 20.83
C GLU A 420 27.56 23.95 19.43
N ARG A 421 28.61 23.12 19.33
CA ARG A 421 29.08 22.59 18.04
C ARG A 421 28.07 21.62 17.41
N ALA A 422 27.45 20.76 18.22
CA ALA A 422 26.41 19.84 17.76
C ALA A 422 25.17 20.59 17.25
N GLU A 423 24.71 21.62 17.96
CA GLU A 423 23.62 22.49 17.51
C GLU A 423 23.96 23.23 16.22
N ALA A 424 25.19 23.74 16.09
CA ALA A 424 25.64 24.42 14.89
C ALA A 424 25.60 23.49 13.66
N LEU A 425 26.14 22.27 13.79
CA LEU A 425 26.09 21.27 12.74
C LEU A 425 24.65 20.85 12.43
N TYR A 426 23.82 20.61 13.45
CA TYR A 426 22.41 20.31 13.28
C TYR A 426 21.67 21.40 12.50
N ARG A 427 21.83 22.67 12.88
CA ARG A 427 21.23 23.83 12.18
C ARG A 427 21.71 23.93 10.73
N ARG A 428 22.96 23.55 10.46
CA ARG A 428 23.51 23.50 9.11
C ARG A 428 22.85 22.40 8.27
N LEU A 429 22.77 21.17 8.79
CA LEU A 429 22.20 20.03 8.09
C LEU A 429 20.68 20.17 7.86
N LYS A 430 19.96 20.72 8.84
CA LYS A 430 18.50 20.92 8.79
C LYS A 430 18.02 21.79 7.62
N LYS A 431 18.91 22.60 7.02
CA LYS A 431 18.60 23.40 5.83
C LYS A 431 18.39 22.55 4.57
N ARG A 432 18.91 21.32 4.54
CA ARG A 432 18.89 20.45 3.35
C ARG A 432 18.24 19.10 3.62
N PHE A 433 18.33 18.59 4.84
CA PHE A 433 17.87 17.25 5.19
C PHE A 433 16.97 17.30 6.42
N ASN A 434 15.99 16.39 6.48
CA ASN A 434 15.26 16.16 7.72
C ASN A 434 16.19 15.39 8.69
N VAL A 435 16.68 16.10 9.71
CA VAL A 435 17.62 15.56 10.70
C VAL A 435 17.10 15.74 12.12
N PHE A 436 17.56 14.88 13.02
CA PHE A 436 17.19 14.88 14.43
C PHE A 436 18.33 15.40 15.31
N TYR A 437 18.01 15.96 16.48
CA TYR A 437 18.99 16.39 17.49
C TYR A 437 18.61 15.80 18.85
N ASP A 438 19.59 15.30 19.61
CA ASP A 438 19.35 14.77 20.95
C ASP A 438 20.58 14.79 21.86
N GLU A 439 20.40 15.26 23.08
CA GLU A 439 21.40 15.28 24.15
C GLU A 439 20.97 14.51 25.41
N SER A 440 19.81 13.85 25.37
CA SER A 440 19.23 13.14 26.50
C SER A 440 19.76 11.71 26.61
N GLY A 441 20.26 11.37 27.81
CA GLY A 441 20.78 10.04 28.11
C GLY A 441 22.19 9.78 27.54
N ASN A 442 22.68 8.56 27.74
CA ASN A 442 23.98 8.16 27.19
C ASN A 442 23.93 8.03 25.65
N ILE A 443 25.09 8.01 25.00
CA ILE A 443 25.17 7.96 23.54
C ILE A 443 24.60 6.65 22.96
N GLY A 444 24.84 5.52 23.62
CA GLY A 444 24.28 4.22 23.20
C GLY A 444 22.76 4.21 23.14
N ARG A 445 22.08 4.77 24.15
CA ARG A 445 20.61 4.88 24.19
C ARG A 445 20.08 5.84 23.14
N ARG A 446 20.85 6.85 22.73
CA ARG A 446 20.50 7.73 21.61
C ARG A 446 20.58 6.99 20.29
N TYR A 447 21.65 6.22 20.05
CA TYR A 447 21.74 5.35 18.88
C TYR A 447 20.60 4.32 18.83
N ARG A 448 20.33 3.60 19.92
CA ARG A 448 19.23 2.61 19.97
C ARG A 448 17.87 3.21 19.60
N ARG A 449 17.57 4.42 20.09
CA ARG A 449 16.31 5.12 19.75
C ARG A 449 16.21 5.46 18.27
N GLN A 450 17.33 5.82 17.63
CA GLN A 450 17.38 6.12 16.21
C GLN A 450 17.37 4.86 15.33
N ASP A 451 18.04 3.80 15.77
CA ASP A 451 18.03 2.50 15.11
C ASP A 451 16.60 1.95 15.00
N GLU A 452 15.81 2.05 16.09
CA GLU A 452 14.40 1.62 16.14
C GLU A 452 13.48 2.36 15.16
N ILE A 453 13.83 3.60 14.78
CA ILE A 453 13.03 4.43 13.86
C ILE A 453 13.65 4.54 12.47
N GLY A 454 14.77 3.84 12.26
CA GLY A 454 15.43 3.69 10.97
C GLY A 454 16.21 4.89 10.48
N THR A 455 16.67 5.77 11.36
CA THR A 455 17.61 6.82 10.98
C THR A 455 18.96 6.18 10.59
N PRO A 456 19.45 6.36 9.35
CA PRO A 456 20.57 5.59 8.84
C PRO A 456 21.93 6.03 9.42
N PHE A 457 22.07 7.30 9.82
CA PHE A 457 23.34 7.85 10.27
C PHE A 457 23.22 8.58 11.61
N GLY A 458 24.09 8.24 12.56
CA GLY A 458 24.25 8.96 13.81
C GLY A 458 25.56 9.73 13.84
N ILE A 459 25.52 11.03 14.08
CA ILE A 459 26.67 11.93 14.03
C ILE A 459 26.97 12.40 15.46
N THR A 460 28.15 12.05 15.97
CA THR A 460 28.57 12.39 17.33
C THR A 460 29.67 13.44 17.34
N ILE A 461 29.48 14.45 18.16
CA ILE A 461 30.42 15.51 18.47
C ILE A 461 31.07 15.19 19.81
N ASP A 462 32.37 14.96 19.81
CA ASP A 462 33.17 14.56 20.98
C ASP A 462 34.37 15.49 21.21
N PHE A 463 35.19 15.17 22.21
CA PHE A 463 36.34 16.00 22.60
C PHE A 463 37.34 16.20 21.46
N ASP A 464 37.64 15.14 20.69
CA ASP A 464 38.55 15.22 19.54
C ASP A 464 38.02 16.15 18.43
N THR A 465 36.69 16.28 18.31
CA THR A 465 36.06 17.25 17.41
C THR A 465 36.46 18.69 17.75
N ILE A 466 36.57 19.01 19.05
CA ILE A 466 36.85 20.37 19.54
C ILE A 466 38.35 20.60 19.74
N GLU A 467 39.06 19.65 20.33
CA GLU A 467 40.44 19.80 20.78
C GLU A 467 41.46 19.58 19.65
N LYS A 468 41.12 18.71 18.69
CA LYS A 468 42.04 18.29 17.61
C LYS A 468 41.55 18.66 16.21
N ASP A 469 40.39 19.31 16.11
CA ASP A 469 39.71 19.60 14.83
C ASP A 469 39.59 18.36 13.92
N ALA A 470 39.42 17.18 14.54
CA ALA A 470 39.49 15.89 13.84
C ALA A 470 38.22 15.53 13.04
N GLY A 471 37.32 16.48 12.81
CA GLY A 471 35.99 16.24 12.26
C GLY A 471 35.03 15.58 13.27
N VAL A 472 33.90 15.05 12.79
CA VAL A 472 32.85 14.38 13.57
C VAL A 472 32.84 12.88 13.33
N THR A 473 32.31 12.12 14.28
CA THR A 473 32.15 10.68 14.16
C THR A 473 30.79 10.36 13.53
N VAL A 474 30.78 9.69 12.38
CA VAL A 474 29.56 9.23 11.69
C VAL A 474 29.42 7.72 11.87
N ARG A 475 28.33 7.29 12.51
CA ARG A 475 27.97 5.89 12.72
C ARG A 475 26.94 5.43 11.69
N ASN A 476 27.21 4.33 11.01
CA ASN A 476 26.22 3.63 10.17
C ASN A 476 25.28 2.78 11.04
N ARG A 477 23.97 2.89 10.83
CA ARG A 477 22.94 2.13 11.55
C ARG A 477 23.10 0.62 11.34
N ASP A 478 23.32 0.18 10.12
CA ASP A 478 23.28 -1.26 9.78
C ASP A 478 24.57 -1.97 10.18
N THR A 479 25.73 -1.39 9.86
CA THR A 479 27.04 -2.01 10.15
C THR A 479 27.59 -1.69 11.53
N LEU A 480 27.06 -0.64 12.18
CA LEU A 480 27.58 -0.07 13.45
C LEU A 480 28.98 0.55 13.34
N GLU A 481 29.59 0.52 12.16
CA GLU A 481 30.90 1.10 11.90
C GLU A 481 30.86 2.62 12.10
N GLN A 482 31.99 3.14 12.60
CA GLN A 482 32.18 4.55 12.89
C GLN A 482 33.36 5.07 12.09
N VAL A 483 33.12 6.15 11.36
CA VAL A 483 34.13 6.80 10.51
C VAL A 483 34.24 8.28 10.89
N ARG A 484 35.46 8.83 10.82
CA ARG A 484 35.69 10.27 10.99
C ARG A 484 35.51 10.98 9.67
N MET A 485 34.73 12.05 9.69
CA MET A 485 34.48 12.90 8.53
C MET A 485 34.50 14.36 8.99
N THR A 486 35.07 15.24 8.17
CA THR A 486 34.86 16.68 8.30
C THR A 486 33.37 17.00 8.10
N GLU A 487 32.90 18.12 8.64
CA GLU A 487 31.49 18.51 8.49
C GLU A 487 31.08 18.71 7.02
N ASP A 488 32.01 19.13 6.17
CA ASP A 488 31.77 19.29 4.73
C ASP A 488 31.65 17.94 4.02
N GLU A 489 32.45 16.95 4.42
CA GLU A 489 32.31 15.58 3.95
C GLU A 489 30.97 14.98 4.37
N VAL A 490 30.51 15.24 5.60
CA VAL A 490 29.18 14.78 6.06
C VAL A 490 28.07 15.32 5.16
N VAL A 491 28.12 16.60 4.79
CA VAL A 491 27.10 17.19 3.90
C VAL A 491 27.08 16.49 2.53
N ARG A 492 28.25 16.22 1.94
CA ARG A 492 28.35 15.53 0.64
C ARG A 492 27.91 14.08 0.74
N PHE A 493 28.36 13.39 1.78
CA PHE A 493 28.01 12.00 2.06
C PHE A 493 26.49 11.83 2.20
N LEU A 494 25.82 12.68 2.99
CA LEU A 494 24.37 12.60 3.13
C LEU A 494 23.64 12.91 1.82
N ASP A 495 24.15 13.82 0.99
CA ASP A 495 23.55 14.14 -0.30
C ASP A 495 23.60 12.93 -1.25
N GLU A 496 24.75 12.27 -1.34
CA GLU A 496 24.94 11.05 -2.13
C GLU A 496 24.06 9.90 -1.62
N GLN A 497 23.97 9.69 -0.30
CA GLN A 497 23.16 8.62 0.26
C GLN A 497 21.64 8.85 0.11
N VAL A 498 21.19 10.11 0.06
CA VAL A 498 19.76 10.44 -0.01
C VAL A 498 19.28 10.65 -1.45
N ASN A 499 20.09 11.27 -2.30
CA ASN A 499 19.71 11.71 -3.65
C ASN A 499 20.47 10.99 -4.78
N GLY A 500 21.56 10.28 -4.45
CA GLY A 500 22.43 9.60 -5.42
C GLY A 500 21.90 8.29 -5.96
#